data_AF-A0A4U3KTL0-F1
#
_entry.id   AF-A0A4U3KTL0-F1
#
_cell.length_a   1.000
_cell.length_b   1.000
_cell.length_c   1.000
_cell.angle_alpha   90.00
_cell.angle_beta   90.00
_cell.angle_gamma   90.00
#
_symmetry.space_group_name_H-M   'P 1'
#
loop_
_entity.id
_entity.type
_entity.pdbx_description
1 polymer ?
#
loop_
_entity_poly.entity_id
_entity_poly.type
_entity_poly.pdbx_seq_one_letter_code
_entity_poly.pdbx_strand_id
1 'polypeptide(L)'
;MTIEIIRERLHNYLKVADDKKIAAIYTLLEDDILEQIAWWGDNAFVEELNKEYTGWESGDTKGYTIEETEQIITELKSKRQSS
;
A
#
# COMPACT_ATOMS: atom_id res chain seq x y z
N MET A 1 9.75 22.10 28.33
CA MET A 1 9.87 20.63 28.33
C MET A 1 10.52 20.24 27.01
N THR A 2 11.57 19.43 27.01
CA THR A 2 12.22 19.01 25.75
C THR A 2 11.42 17.89 25.07
N ILE A 3 11.62 17.68 23.78
CA ILE A 3 10.96 16.62 23.02
C ILE A 3 11.37 15.24 23.56
N GLU A 4 12.62 15.07 23.98
CA GLU A 4 13.14 13.84 24.59
C GLU A 4 12.33 13.47 25.85
N ILE A 5 12.05 14.46 26.71
CA ILE A 5 11.27 14.26 27.94
C ILE A 5 9.82 13.89 27.61
N ILE A 6 9.24 14.49 26.57
CA ILE A 6 7.87 14.16 26.12
C ILE A 6 7.82 12.72 25.59
N ARG A 7 8.79 12.33 24.76
CA ARG A 7 8.89 10.97 24.21
C ARG A 7 9.02 9.92 25.30
N GLU A 8 9.89 10.15 26.28
CA GLU A 8 10.08 9.23 27.41
C GLU A 8 8.79 9.06 28.23
N ARG A 9 8.08 10.16 28.51
CA ARG A 9 6.81 10.12 29.25
C ARG A 9 5.73 9.37 28.52
N LEU A 10 5.59 9.57 27.20
CA LEU A 10 4.64 8.82 26.38
C LEU A 10 4.95 7.32 26.39
N HIS A 11 6.22 6.93 26.20
CA HIS A 11 6.62 5.52 26.27
C HIS A 11 6.29 4.89 27.62
N ASN A 12 6.54 5.59 28.74
CA ASN A 12 6.25 5.06 30.06
C ASN A 12 4.74 4.99 30.33
N TYR A 13 3.96 5.94 29.84
CA TYR A 13 2.50 5.92 29.94
C TYR A 13 1.88 4.74 29.18
N LEU A 14 2.33 4.50 27.94
CA LEU A 14 1.81 3.40 27.12
C LEU A 14 2.04 2.01 27.74
N LYS A 15 3.04 1.84 28.61
CA LYS A 15 3.30 0.56 29.30
C LYS A 15 2.25 0.22 30.37
N VAL A 16 1.56 1.21 30.92
CA VAL A 16 0.67 1.06 32.08
C VAL A 16 -0.76 1.52 31.84
N ALA A 17 -1.02 2.14 30.69
CA ALA A 17 -2.36 2.57 30.30
C ALA A 17 -3.27 1.36 30.08
N ASP A 18 -4.54 1.52 30.45
CA ASP A 18 -5.56 0.50 30.18
C ASP A 18 -5.93 0.42 28.70
N ASP A 19 -6.50 -0.71 28.30
CA ASP A 19 -6.85 -1.02 26.91
C ASP A 19 -7.74 0.05 26.27
N LYS A 20 -8.64 0.67 27.04
CA LYS A 20 -9.54 1.72 26.54
C LYS A 20 -8.76 2.97 26.13
N LYS A 21 -7.77 3.38 26.93
CA LYS A 21 -6.89 4.51 26.62
C LYS A 21 -5.94 4.19 25.47
N ILE A 22 -5.40 2.97 25.41
CA ILE A 22 -4.57 2.53 24.29
C ILE A 22 -5.36 2.57 22.99
N ALA A 23 -6.58 2.04 22.97
CA ALA A 23 -7.45 2.07 21.79
C ALA A 23 -7.75 3.50 21.35
N ALA A 24 -8.07 4.40 22.28
CA ALA A 24 -8.33 5.80 21.95
C ALA A 24 -7.10 6.52 21.38
N ILE A 25 -5.90 6.26 21.92
CA ILE A 25 -4.65 6.82 21.40
C ILE A 25 -4.34 6.27 20.01
N TYR A 26 -4.51 4.96 19.82
CA TYR A 26 -4.31 4.32 18.53
C TYR A 26 -5.27 4.92 17.49
N THR A 27 -6.58 4.99 17.77
CA THR A 27 -7.55 5.60 16.84
C THR A 27 -7.25 7.06 16.51
N LEU A 28 -6.72 7.84 17.46
CA LEU A 28 -6.34 9.24 17.20
C LEU A 28 -5.15 9.36 16.25
N LEU A 29 -4.23 8.39 16.29
CA LEU A 29 -2.96 8.40 15.57
C LEU A 29 -2.89 7.29 14.51
N GLU A 30 -4.02 6.65 14.21
CA GLU A 30 -4.05 5.42 13.42
C GLU A 30 -3.52 5.69 12.03
N ASP A 31 -3.95 6.78 11.40
CA ASP A 31 -3.49 7.18 10.07
C ASP A 31 -2.00 7.50 10.03
N ASP A 32 -1.45 8.12 11.10
CA ASP A 32 -0.02 8.45 11.21
C ASP A 32 0.84 7.20 11.52
N ILE A 33 0.30 6.24 12.28
CA ILE A 33 0.95 4.96 12.63
C ILE A 33 0.90 3.99 11.46
N LEU A 34 -0.23 3.96 10.75
CA LEU A 34 -0.50 3.18 9.56
C LEU A 34 -0.10 3.91 8.29
N GLU A 35 0.85 4.84 8.33
CA GLU A 35 1.68 5.20 7.17
C GLU A 35 2.50 3.99 6.67
N GLN A 36 1.85 2.84 6.48
CA GLN A 36 2.25 1.76 5.61
C GLN A 36 2.18 2.31 4.19
N ILE A 37 3.32 2.78 3.68
CA ILE A 37 3.59 3.08 2.27
C ILE A 37 2.39 3.78 1.63
N ALA A 38 2.25 5.08 1.88
CA ALA A 38 1.36 5.94 1.11
C ALA A 38 1.81 5.88 -0.36
N TRP A 39 1.41 4.84 -1.07
CA TRP A 39 1.78 4.57 -2.47
C TRP A 39 1.30 5.70 -3.37
N TRP A 40 0.24 6.40 -2.97
CA TRP A 40 -0.27 7.60 -3.60
C TRP A 40 0.66 8.81 -3.43
N GLY A 41 1.62 8.76 -2.51
CA GLY A 41 2.69 9.74 -2.35
C GLY A 41 3.89 9.49 -3.26
N ASP A 42 3.99 8.33 -3.89
CA ASP A 42 4.95 8.06 -4.95
C ASP A 42 4.41 8.56 -6.29
N ASN A 43 4.81 9.78 -6.66
CA ASN A 43 4.36 10.42 -7.89
C ASN A 43 4.71 9.59 -9.14
N ALA A 44 5.84 8.88 -9.16
CA ALA A 44 6.21 8.06 -10.32
C ALA A 44 5.26 6.87 -10.47
N PHE A 45 4.91 6.23 -9.34
CA PHE A 45 3.93 5.15 -9.33
C PHE A 45 2.53 5.64 -9.74
N VAL A 46 2.10 6.80 -9.23
CA VAL A 46 0.79 7.39 -9.59
C VAL A 46 0.74 7.82 -11.06
N GLU A 47 1.83 8.37 -11.61
CA GLU A 47 1.93 8.71 -13.03
C GLU A 47 1.83 7.47 -13.93
N GLU A 48 2.46 6.37 -13.55
CA GLU A 48 2.37 5.10 -14.28
C GLU A 48 0.93 4.56 -14.30
N LEU A 49 0.25 4.55 -13.16
CA LEU A 49 -1.15 4.14 -13.07
C LEU A 49 -2.07 5.03 -13.93
N ASN A 50 -1.86 6.35 -13.92
CA ASN A 50 -2.64 7.27 -14.76
C ASN A 50 -2.38 7.03 -16.25
N LYS A 51 -1.14 6.74 -16.64
CA LYS A 51 -0.79 6.40 -18.02
C LYS A 51 -1.47 5.11 -18.47
N GLU A 52 -1.46 4.08 -17.63
CA GLU A 52 -2.16 2.83 -17.95
C GLU A 52 -3.66 3.05 -18.07
N TYR A 53 -4.26 3.76 -17.12
CA TYR A 53 -5.69 4.09 -17.14
C TYR A 53 -6.10 4.84 -18.42
N THR A 54 -5.38 5.91 -18.77
CA THR A 54 -5.67 6.71 -19.96
C THR A 54 -5.45 5.90 -21.25
N GLY A 55 -4.46 5.01 -21.27
CA GLY A 55 -4.25 4.07 -22.37
C GLY A 55 -5.41 3.08 -22.55
N TRP A 56 -6.03 2.63 -21.46
CA TRP A 56 -7.22 1.79 -21.51
C TRP A 56 -8.47 2.57 -21.94
N GLU A 57 -8.67 3.76 -21.38
CA GLU A 57 -9.81 4.62 -21.70
C GLU A 57 -9.82 5.06 -23.18
N SER A 58 -8.65 5.39 -23.72
CA SER A 58 -8.49 5.77 -25.13
C SER A 58 -8.54 4.58 -26.11
N GLY A 59 -8.42 3.35 -25.61
CA GLY A 59 -8.31 2.14 -26.43
C GLY A 59 -6.92 1.93 -27.05
N ASP A 60 -5.93 2.74 -26.68
CA ASP A 60 -4.53 2.62 -27.13
C ASP A 60 -3.81 1.42 -26.49
N THR A 61 -4.32 0.94 -25.36
CA THR A 61 -3.82 -0.24 -24.65
C THR A 61 -4.76 -1.42 -24.84
N LYS A 62 -4.21 -2.56 -25.26
CA LYS A 62 -4.98 -3.79 -25.43
C LYS A 62 -5.33 -4.38 -24.06
N GLY A 63 -6.60 -4.33 -23.70
CA GLY A 63 -7.16 -5.14 -22.62
C GLY A 63 -7.29 -6.61 -23.05
N TYR A 64 -7.27 -7.51 -22.07
CA TYR A 64 -7.49 -8.94 -22.27
C TYR A 64 -8.63 -9.40 -21.37
N THR A 65 -9.44 -10.35 -21.84
CA THR A 65 -10.37 -11.03 -20.95
C THR A 65 -9.62 -11.93 -19.98
N ILE A 66 -10.33 -12.42 -18.95
CA ILE A 66 -9.76 -13.36 -18.00
C ILE A 66 -9.34 -14.65 -18.73
N GLU A 67 -10.17 -15.14 -19.65
CA GLU A 67 -9.89 -16.36 -20.43
C GLU A 67 -8.64 -16.21 -21.31
N GLU A 68 -8.50 -15.06 -21.98
CA GLU A 68 -7.30 -14.73 -22.76
C GLU A 68 -6.05 -14.67 -21.87
N THR A 69 -6.18 -14.09 -20.68
CA THR A 69 -5.09 -13.99 -19.70
C THR A 69 -4.64 -15.36 -19.21
N GLU A 70 -5.58 -16.26 -18.90
CA GLU A 70 -5.27 -17.64 -18.49
C GLU A 70 -4.54 -18.43 -19.58
N GLN A 71 -4.95 -18.25 -20.84
CA GLN A 71 -4.28 -18.87 -21.99
C GLN A 71 -2.83 -18.38 -22.12
N ILE A 72 -2.62 -17.06 -22.06
CA ILE A 72 -1.29 -16.44 -22.12
C ILE A 72 -0.39 -16.98 -21.00
N ILE A 73 -0.89 -17.04 -19.76
CA ILE A 73 -0.14 -17.56 -18.62
C ILE A 73 0.24 -19.03 -18.83
N THR A 74 -0.67 -19.84 -19.36
CA THR A 74 -0.42 -21.26 -19.63
C THR A 74 0.66 -21.45 -20.68
N GLU A 75 0.63 -20.68 -21.77
CA GLU A 75 1.67 -20.70 -22.80
C GLU A 75 3.04 -20.22 -22.30
N LEU A 76 3.08 -19.20 -21.45
CA LEU A 76 4.32 -18.71 -20.87
C LEU A 76 4.96 -19.76 -19.93
N LYS A 77 4.14 -20.48 -19.17
CA LYS A 77 4.61 -21.57 -18.31
C LYS A 77 5.18 -22.73 -19.10
N SER A 78 4.52 -23.16 -20.18
CA SER A 78 5.02 -24.27 -21.00
C SER A 78 6.34 -23.93 -21.70
N LYS A 79 6.50 -22.69 -22.20
CA LYS A 79 7.75 -22.21 -22.80
C LYS A 79 8.92 -22.21 -21.80
N ARG A 80 8.69 -21.79 -20.55
CA ARG A 80 9.71 -21.77 -19.49
C ARG A 80 10.16 -23.16 -19.03
N GLN A 81 9.31 -24.17 -19.14
CA GLN A 81 9.66 -25.56 -18.80
C GLN A 81 10.37 -26.30 -19.94
N SER A 82 10.36 -25.73 -21.15
CA SER A 82 10.96 -26.29 -22.36
C SER A 82 12.36 -25.73 -22.67
N SER A 83 12.86 -24.79 -21.84
CA SER A 83 14.22 -24.21 -21.88
C SER A 83 15.02 -24.66 -20.67
#